data_AF-A0A966RMZ3-F1
#
_entry.id   AF-A0A966RMZ3-F1
#
_cell.length_a   1.000
_cell.length_b   1.000
_cell.length_c   1.000
_cell.angle_alpha   90.00
_cell.angle_beta   90.00
_cell.angle_gamma   90.00
#
_symmetry.space_group_name_H-M   'P 1'
#
loop_
_entity.id
_entity.type
_entity.pdbx_description
1 polymer ?
#
loop_
_entity_poly.entity_id
_entity_poly.type
_entity_poly.pdbx_seq_one_letter_code
_entity_poly.pdbx_strand_id
1 'polypeptide(L)'
;MKRFLSILNIEFLINEDAFKNWRMILFLSFLAVIMIASGHSADRKIFKIALLNTELQALKSQFVDTKRLLLNVKKETSIIGVLNEKGVGPATTPPIKITVANGE
;
A
#
# COMPACT_ATOMS: atom_id res chain seq x y z
N MET A 1 -27.23 -23.93 39.65
CA MET A 1 -25.79 -24.08 40.01
C MET A 1 -25.25 -25.48 39.74
N LYS A 2 -25.93 -26.57 40.16
CA LYS A 2 -25.43 -27.96 39.99
C LYS A 2 -25.06 -28.35 38.54
N ARG A 3 -25.82 -27.87 37.54
CA ARG A 3 -25.55 -28.12 36.10
C ARG A 3 -24.29 -27.45 35.55
N PHE A 4 -23.90 -26.30 36.08
CA PHE A 4 -22.67 -25.61 35.65
C PHE A 4 -21.45 -26.30 36.27
N LEU A 5 -21.59 -26.70 37.54
CA LEU A 5 -20.59 -27.48 38.25
C LEU A 5 -20.38 -28.87 37.63
N SER A 6 -21.41 -29.52 37.08
CA SER A 6 -21.25 -30.81 36.36
C SER A 6 -20.57 -30.70 35.00
N ILE A 7 -20.52 -29.50 34.39
CA ILE A 7 -19.74 -29.25 33.16
C ILE A 7 -18.27 -28.99 33.52
N LEU A 8 -18.03 -28.33 34.66
CA LEU A 8 -16.68 -28.07 35.17
C LEU A 8 -16.05 -29.32 35.81
N ASN A 9 -16.88 -30.14 36.46
CA ASN A 9 -16.50 -31.42 37.01
C ASN A 9 -16.40 -32.43 35.86
N ILE A 10 -15.36 -33.26 35.92
CA ILE A 10 -14.91 -34.23 34.92
C ILE A 10 -15.99 -35.26 34.48
N GLU A 11 -17.16 -35.22 35.11
CA GLU A 11 -18.35 -36.01 34.81
C GLU A 11 -18.83 -35.89 33.35
N PHE A 12 -18.62 -34.74 32.68
CA PHE A 12 -18.87 -34.60 31.24
C PHE A 12 -17.95 -35.47 30.36
N LEU A 13 -16.74 -35.78 30.83
CA LEU A 13 -15.74 -36.58 30.11
C LEU A 13 -15.86 -38.10 30.39
N ILE A 14 -16.60 -38.51 31.44
CA ILE A 14 -16.65 -39.90 31.92
C ILE A 14 -18.03 -40.57 31.73
N ASN A 15 -19.09 -39.79 31.48
CA ASN A 15 -20.44 -40.33 31.24
C ASN A 15 -20.55 -41.20 29.97
N GLU A 16 -21.65 -41.94 29.80
CA GLU A 16 -21.88 -42.86 28.66
C GLU A 16 -21.72 -42.19 27.27
N ASP A 17 -21.96 -40.87 27.18
CA ASP A 17 -21.77 -40.05 25.97
C ASP A 17 -20.35 -39.47 25.81
N ALA A 18 -19.39 -39.87 26.63
CA ALA A 18 -18.02 -39.33 26.70
C ALA A 18 -17.32 -39.27 25.33
N PHE A 19 -17.56 -40.25 24.45
CA PHE A 19 -16.95 -40.28 23.12
C PHE A 19 -17.36 -39.08 22.25
N LYS A 20 -18.63 -38.65 22.32
CA LYS A 20 -19.12 -37.47 21.60
C LYS A 20 -18.49 -36.18 22.11
N ASN A 21 -18.27 -36.11 23.42
CA ASN A 21 -17.66 -34.97 24.11
C ASN A 21 -16.17 -34.85 23.81
N TRP A 22 -15.44 -35.98 23.80
CA TRP A 22 -14.04 -36.03 23.38
C TRP A 22 -13.83 -35.58 21.93
N ARG A 23 -14.70 -36.02 21.01
CA ARG A 23 -14.66 -35.55 19.61
C ARG A 23 -14.87 -34.04 19.51
N MET A 24 -15.77 -33.47 20.32
CA MET A 24 -15.98 -32.02 20.38
C MET A 24 -14.73 -31.29 20.89
N ILE A 25 -14.11 -31.77 21.96
CA ILE A 25 -12.89 -31.15 22.53
C ILE A 25 -11.74 -31.18 21.52
N LEU A 26 -11.53 -32.31 20.85
CA LEU A 26 -10.50 -32.42 19.80
C LEU A 26 -10.79 -31.46 18.64
N PHE A 27 -12.06 -31.33 18.24
CA PHE A 27 -12.46 -30.38 17.20
C PHE A 27 -12.15 -28.92 17.59
N LEU A 28 -12.51 -28.49 18.80
CA LEU A 28 -12.19 -27.14 19.29
C LEU A 28 -10.68 -26.92 19.44
N SER A 29 -9.94 -27.92 19.94
CA SER A 29 -8.49 -27.84 20.06
C SER A 29 -7.83 -27.69 18.69
N PHE A 30 -8.28 -28.45 17.69
CA PHE A 30 -7.79 -28.35 16.32
C PHE A 30 -8.09 -26.98 15.71
N LEU A 31 -9.31 -26.48 15.92
CA LEU A 31 -9.71 -25.15 15.46
C LEU A 31 -8.87 -24.03 16.12
N ALA A 32 -8.58 -24.16 17.42
CA ALA A 32 -7.72 -23.22 18.14
C ALA A 32 -6.30 -23.19 17.56
N VAL A 33 -5.73 -24.35 17.23
CA VAL A 33 -4.40 -24.42 16.57
C VAL A 33 -4.43 -23.74 15.20
N ILE A 34 -5.47 -23.98 14.39
CA ILE A 34 -5.64 -23.31 13.09
C ILE A 34 -5.71 -21.79 13.28
N MET A 35 -6.47 -21.32 14.26
CA MET A 35 -6.64 -19.90 14.53
C MET A 35 -5.32 -19.23 14.92
N ILE A 36 -4.53 -19.86 15.80
CA ILE A 36 -3.21 -19.37 16.21
C ILE A 36 -2.26 -19.33 15.01
N ALA A 37 -2.22 -20.39 14.20
CA ALA A 37 -1.36 -20.47 13.02
C ALA A 37 -1.72 -19.43 11.95
N SER A 38 -3.02 -19.22 11.74
CA SER A 38 -3.54 -18.22 10.81
C SER A 38 -3.21 -16.79 11.27
N GLY A 39 -3.38 -16.51 12.58
CA GLY A 39 -3.03 -15.22 13.18
C GLY A 39 -1.57 -14.86 12.95
N HIS A 40 -0.65 -15.79 13.23
CA HIS A 40 0.79 -15.54 13.03
C HIS A 40 1.16 -15.28 11.57
N SER A 41 0.44 -15.92 10.63
CA SER A 41 0.62 -15.69 9.19
C SER A 41 0.10 -14.32 8.76
N ALA A 42 -1.00 -13.85 9.35
CA ALA A 42 -1.53 -12.51 9.11
C ALA A 42 -0.57 -11.44 9.64
N ASP A 43 -0.04 -11.61 10.86
CA ASP A 43 0.91 -10.67 11.47
C ASP A 43 2.16 -10.48 10.60
N ARG A 44 2.76 -11.58 10.13
CA ARG A 44 3.92 -11.53 9.21
C ARG A 44 3.62 -10.74 7.94
N LYS A 45 2.42 -10.89 7.37
CA LYS A 45 2.00 -10.13 6.19
C LYS A 45 1.82 -8.64 6.52
N ILE A 46 1.26 -8.30 7.67
CA ILE A 46 1.08 -6.91 8.11
C ILE A 46 2.43 -6.21 8.26
N PHE A 47 3.40 -6.85 8.91
CA PHE A 47 4.76 -6.29 9.01
C PHE A 47 5.40 -6.08 7.64
N LYS A 48 5.25 -7.05 6.72
CA LYS A 48 5.75 -6.91 5.35
C LYS A 48 5.06 -5.74 4.63
N ILE A 49 3.75 -5.59 4.75
CA ILE A 49 3.00 -4.48 4.16
C ILE A 49 3.49 -3.13 4.69
N ALA A 50 3.76 -3.02 6.00
CA ALA A 50 4.28 -1.80 6.60
C ALA A 50 5.65 -1.42 6.01
N LEU A 51 6.57 -2.39 5.87
CA LEU A 51 7.88 -2.18 5.25
C LEU A 51 7.79 -1.78 3.77
N LEU A 52 6.89 -2.41 3.00
CA LEU A 52 6.70 -2.05 1.60
C LEU A 52 6.08 -0.65 1.46
N ASN A 53 5.21 -0.24 2.38
CA ASN A 53 4.60 1.09 2.35
C ASN A 53 5.62 2.19 2.64
N THR A 54 6.53 1.98 3.59
CA THR A 54 7.61 2.95 3.84
C THR A 54 8.52 3.10 2.63
N GLU A 55 8.90 2.01 1.96
CA GLU A 55 9.68 2.04 0.72
C GLU A 55 8.92 2.77 -0.40
N LEU A 56 7.63 2.48 -0.57
CA LEU A 56 6.78 3.13 -1.57
C LEU A 56 6.68 4.64 -1.34
N GLN A 57 6.55 5.08 -0.09
CA GLN A 57 6.52 6.50 0.27
C GLN A 57 7.86 7.19 0.01
N ALA A 58 8.98 6.52 0.30
CA ALA A 58 10.30 7.05 -0.04
C ALA A 58 10.47 7.25 -1.55
N LEU A 59 10.07 6.25 -2.36
CA LEU A 59 10.15 6.35 -3.82
C LEU A 59 9.23 7.44 -4.38
N LYS A 60 8.02 7.59 -3.84
CA LYS A 60 7.12 8.69 -4.21
C LYS A 60 7.72 10.06 -3.89
N SER A 61 8.35 10.21 -2.73
CA SER A 61 9.05 11.46 -2.38
C SER A 61 10.12 11.78 -3.41
N GLN A 62 10.99 10.81 -3.71
CA GLN A 62 12.05 10.97 -4.70
C GLN A 62 11.52 11.34 -6.09
N PHE A 63 10.43 10.71 -6.54
CA PHE A 63 9.78 11.03 -7.80
C PHE A 63 9.27 12.48 -7.82
N VAL A 64 8.61 12.91 -6.76
CA VAL A 64 8.09 14.28 -6.66
C VAL A 64 9.23 15.30 -6.68
N ASP A 65 10.32 15.05 -5.97
CA ASP A 65 11.48 15.95 -5.93
C ASP A 65 12.18 16.04 -7.29
N THR A 66 12.39 14.90 -7.96
CA THR A 66 12.95 14.86 -9.31
C THR A 66 12.06 15.61 -10.30
N LYS A 67 10.74 15.39 -10.24
CA LYS A 67 9.76 16.08 -11.08
C LYS A 67 9.80 17.60 -10.84
N ARG A 68 9.90 18.05 -9.58
CA ARG A 68 10.03 19.47 -9.24
C ARG A 68 11.29 20.07 -9.85
N LEU A 69 12.42 19.36 -9.81
CA LEU A 69 13.68 19.83 -10.40
C LEU A 69 13.52 20.00 -11.93
N LEU A 70 12.99 18.99 -12.61
CA LEU A 70 12.75 19.05 -14.05
C LEU A 70 11.81 20.20 -14.45
N LEU A 71 10.74 20.40 -13.69
CA LEU A 71 9.81 21.49 -13.93
C LEU A 71 10.48 22.86 -13.75
N ASN A 72 11.34 23.02 -12.74
CA ASN A 72 12.09 24.26 -12.55
C ASN A 72 13.02 24.54 -13.74
N VAL A 73 13.75 23.54 -14.24
CA VAL A 73 14.61 23.70 -15.42
C VAL A 73 13.78 24.03 -16.67
N LYS A 74 12.59 23.45 -16.82
CA LYS A 74 11.68 23.71 -17.94
C LYS A 74 11.00 25.09 -17.87
N LYS A 75 11.03 25.79 -16.73
CA LYS A 75 10.38 27.10 -16.59
C LYS A 75 10.95 28.07 -17.63
N GLU A 76 10.04 28.81 -18.27
CA GLU A 76 10.38 29.86 -19.21
C GLU A 76 11.36 30.87 -18.60
N THR A 77 11.13 31.29 -17.35
CA THR A 77 12.04 32.19 -16.63
C THR A 77 13.47 31.63 -16.49
N SER A 78 13.59 30.32 -16.24
CA SER A 78 14.91 29.68 -16.13
C SER A 78 15.61 29.63 -17.49
N ILE A 79 14.85 29.36 -18.55
CA ILE A 79 15.34 29.33 -19.93
C ILE A 79 15.73 30.75 -20.39
N ILE A 80 14.91 31.77 -20.12
CA ILE A 80 15.20 33.17 -20.41
C ILE A 80 16.47 33.63 -19.70
N GLY A 81 16.65 33.28 -18.42
CA GLY A 81 17.86 33.62 -17.67
C GLY A 81 19.14 33.12 -18.34
N VAL A 82 19.15 31.86 -18.78
CA VAL A 82 20.29 31.23 -19.48
C VAL A 82 20.47 31.80 -20.90
N LEU A 83 19.38 32.05 -21.62
CA LEU A 83 19.43 32.60 -22.99
C LEU A 83 19.81 34.09 -23.01
N ASN A 84 19.54 34.84 -21.94
CA ASN A 84 19.95 36.24 -21.80
C ASN A 84 21.48 36.41 -21.86
N GLU A 85 22.24 35.48 -21.27
CA GLU A 85 23.72 35.49 -21.38
C GLU A 85 24.19 35.36 -22.83
N LYS A 86 23.37 34.74 -23.69
CA LYS A 86 23.62 34.55 -25.12
C LYS A 86 22.96 35.64 -25.99
N GLY A 87 22.35 36.65 -25.38
CA GLY A 87 21.66 37.74 -26.09
C GLY A 87 20.33 37.34 -26.75
N VAL A 88 19.76 36.19 -26.39
CA VAL A 88 18.49 35.69 -26.96
C VAL A 88 17.37 35.97 -25.97
N GLY A 89 16.40 36.78 -26.38
CA GLY A 89 15.24 37.18 -25.57
C GLY A 89 13.90 36.70 -26.17
N PRO A 90 12.81 36.75 -25.38
CA PRO A 90 11.48 36.43 -25.86
C PRO A 90 11.05 37.41 -26.96
N ALA A 91 10.29 36.90 -27.94
CA ALA A 91 9.73 37.74 -28.99
C ALA A 91 8.68 38.70 -28.41
N THR A 92 8.88 40.00 -28.60
CA THR A 92 7.91 41.04 -28.21
C THR A 92 6.71 41.10 -29.14
N THR A 93 6.84 40.58 -30.36
CA THR A 93 5.80 40.57 -31.37
C THR A 93 5.33 39.15 -31.67
N PRO A 94 4.02 38.95 -31.93
CA PRO A 94 3.49 37.64 -32.25
C PRO A 94 4.03 37.12 -33.60
N PRO A 95 4.16 35.80 -33.77
CA PRO A 95 4.63 35.21 -35.01
C PRO A 95 3.66 35.46 -36.16
N ILE A 96 4.21 35.70 -37.35
CA ILE A 96 3.46 35.98 -38.57
C ILE A 96 3.09 34.64 -39.22
N LYS A 97 1.81 34.40 -39.46
CA LYS A 97 1.35 33.22 -40.20
C LYS A 97 1.62 33.42 -41.69
N ILE A 98 2.57 32.67 -42.25
CA ILE A 98 2.83 32.65 -43.69
C ILE A 98 1.89 31.61 -44.31
N THR A 99 0.94 32.06 -45.14
CA THR A 99 0.11 31.18 -45.96
C THR A 99 0.69 31.20 -47.37
N VAL A 100 1.21 30.06 -47.83
CA VAL A 100 1.72 29.91 -49.19
C VAL A 100 0.52 29.70 -50.11
N ALA A 101 0.21 30.68 -50.96
CA ALA A 101 -0.69 30.44 -52.08
C ALA A 101 0.12 29.69 -53.15
N ASN A 102 -0.13 28.38 -53.28
CA ASN A 102 0.30 27.67 -54.48
C ASN A 102 -0.54 28.24 -55.62
N GLY A 103 0.09 29.06 -56.46
CA GLY A 103 -0.49 29.51 -57.73
C GLY A 103 -0.66 28.31 -58.67
N GLU A 104 -1.77 28.34 -59.41
CA GLU A 104 -2.08 27.44 -60.53
C GLU A 104 -0.93 27.34 -61.55
#